data_AF-A0A0L8ID44-F1
#
_entry.id   AF-A0A0L8ID44-F1
#
_cell.length_a   1.000
_cell.length_b   1.000
_cell.length_c   1.000
_cell.angle_alpha   90.00
_cell.angle_beta   90.00
_cell.angle_gamma   90.00
#
_symmetry.space_group_name_H-M   'P 1'
#
loop_
_entity.id
_entity.type
_entity.pdbx_description
1 polymer ?
#
loop_
_entity_poly.entity_id
_entity_poly.type
_entity_poly.pdbx_seq_one_letter_code
_entity_poly.pdbx_strand_id
1 'polypeptide(L)'
;ICNHQPYNIFSHICCNSQLTPINGFRRPSCCGNVGFDINTKLCCAGALITRNGALNGCCGAQSIDTSLADCCNGAPITRNMHVCCGAKPIPRKTIYDVCCGTVTMDFTKSVCCQGVVKHIEDTFPGGNNNIPHSFACCGSSVFETYSHFCYYGHIYPRRSW
;
A
#
# COMPACT_ATOMS: atom_id res chain seq x y z
N ILE A 1 3.49 -2.35 -33.85
CA ILE A 1 4.58 -1.54 -34.42
C ILE A 1 5.45 -1.06 -33.28
N CYS A 2 6.78 -1.10 -33.41
CA CYS A 2 7.75 -0.55 -32.47
C CYS A 2 8.74 0.30 -33.25
N ASN A 3 8.92 1.56 -32.89
CA ASN A 3 9.75 2.50 -33.65
C ASN A 3 9.50 2.47 -35.17
N HIS A 4 8.22 2.57 -35.56
CA HIS A 4 7.76 2.52 -36.96
C HIS A 4 8.03 1.20 -37.73
N GLN A 5 8.49 0.14 -37.05
CA GLN A 5 8.69 -1.18 -37.64
C GLN A 5 7.65 -2.19 -37.13
N PRO A 6 7.05 -3.04 -37.99
CA PRO A 6 6.24 -4.16 -37.54
C PRO A 6 7.12 -5.17 -36.78
N TYR A 7 6.56 -5.83 -35.77
CA TYR A 7 7.26 -6.85 -34.99
C TYR A 7 6.29 -7.95 -34.55
N ASN A 8 6.84 -9.13 -34.24
CA ASN A 8 6.05 -10.26 -33.77
C ASN A 8 5.81 -10.16 -32.25
N ILE A 9 4.56 -9.95 -31.84
CA ILE A 9 4.15 -9.81 -30.43
C ILE A 9 4.29 -11.09 -29.61
N PHE A 10 4.39 -12.25 -30.25
CA PHE A 10 4.57 -13.54 -29.57
C PHE A 10 6.03 -13.83 -29.22
N SER A 11 6.98 -13.17 -29.91
CA SER A 11 8.42 -13.36 -29.68
C SER A 11 9.13 -12.12 -29.17
N HIS A 12 8.51 -10.93 -29.25
CA HIS A 12 9.09 -9.68 -28.78
C HIS A 12 8.08 -8.81 -28.03
N ILE A 13 8.62 -7.96 -27.15
CA ILE A 13 7.92 -6.82 -26.55
C ILE A 13 8.62 -5.52 -26.97
N CYS A 14 7.85 -4.45 -27.14
CA CYS A 14 8.37 -3.11 -27.41
C CYS A 14 8.31 -2.27 -26.13
N CYS A 15 9.46 -1.81 -25.65
CA CYS A 15 9.59 -0.98 -24.45
C CYS A 15 10.33 0.30 -24.82
N ASN A 16 9.69 1.47 -24.69
CA ASN A 16 10.25 2.77 -25.10
C ASN A 16 11.01 2.74 -26.45
N SER A 17 10.35 2.25 -27.50
CA SER A 17 10.91 2.13 -28.86
C SER A 17 12.04 1.11 -29.03
N GLN A 18 12.35 0.30 -28.01
CA GLN A 18 13.33 -0.77 -28.06
C GLN A 18 12.63 -2.14 -28.02
N LEU A 19 12.97 -3.01 -28.98
CA LEU A 19 12.48 -4.39 -29.02
C LEU A 19 13.32 -5.27 -28.09
N THR A 20 12.64 -6.05 -27.26
CA THR A 20 13.25 -7.08 -26.42
C THR A 20 12.65 -8.45 -26.75
N PRO A 21 13.47 -9.48 -27.03
CA PRO A 21 12.97 -10.85 -27.18
C PRO A 21 12.34 -11.35 -25.88
N ILE A 22 11.19 -12.02 -25.97
CA ILE A 22 10.44 -12.55 -24.81
C ILE A 22 10.38 -14.07 -24.79
N ASN A 23 11.25 -14.74 -25.55
CA ASN A 23 11.33 -16.20 -25.56
C ASN A 23 11.64 -16.71 -24.14
N GLY A 24 10.75 -17.55 -23.60
CA GLY A 24 10.88 -18.07 -22.23
C GLY A 24 10.31 -17.15 -21.14
N PHE A 25 9.84 -15.95 -21.47
CA PHE A 25 9.11 -15.10 -20.52
C PHE A 25 7.70 -15.65 -20.36
N ARG A 26 7.28 -15.87 -19.13
CA ARG A 26 5.90 -16.28 -18.80
C ARG A 26 4.99 -15.07 -18.69
N ARG A 27 5.50 -13.96 -18.17
CA ARG A 27 4.74 -12.70 -18.01
C ARG A 27 5.63 -11.51 -18.40
N PRO A 28 5.77 -11.22 -19.70
CA PRO A 28 6.59 -10.11 -20.19
C PRO A 28 6.02 -8.75 -19.75
N SER A 29 6.90 -7.82 -19.39
CA SER A 29 6.59 -6.42 -19.05
C SER A 29 7.79 -5.51 -19.38
N CYS A 30 7.61 -4.19 -19.29
CA CYS A 30 8.64 -3.21 -19.57
C CYS A 30 9.16 -2.54 -18.30
N CYS A 31 10.48 -2.36 -18.23
CA CYS A 31 11.15 -1.49 -17.27
C CYS A 31 11.96 -0.46 -18.04
N GLY A 32 11.40 0.73 -18.23
CA GLY A 32 11.92 1.70 -19.19
C GLY A 32 11.98 1.09 -20.59
N ASN A 33 13.19 0.89 -21.10
CA ASN A 33 13.46 0.47 -22.47
C ASN A 33 13.67 -1.05 -22.59
N VAL A 34 13.69 -1.76 -21.45
CA VAL A 34 14.06 -3.17 -21.39
C VAL A 34 12.83 -4.01 -21.05
N GLY A 35 12.57 -5.03 -21.87
CA GLY A 35 11.60 -6.07 -21.57
C GLY A 35 12.13 -7.05 -20.52
N PHE A 36 11.27 -7.47 -19.59
CA PHE A 36 11.61 -8.45 -18.55
C PHE A 36 10.42 -9.34 -18.20
N ASP A 37 10.67 -10.48 -17.57
CA ASP A 37 9.62 -11.33 -17.01
C ASP A 37 9.33 -10.93 -15.55
N ILE A 38 8.08 -10.52 -15.27
CA ILE A 38 7.68 -10.10 -13.92
C ILE A 38 7.72 -11.23 -12.89
N ASN A 39 7.86 -12.49 -13.32
CA ASN A 39 8.06 -13.63 -12.42
C ASN A 39 9.50 -13.76 -11.92
N THR A 40 10.48 -13.18 -12.62
CA THR A 40 11.91 -13.32 -12.28
C THR A 40 12.54 -12.00 -11.84
N LYS A 41 11.98 -10.86 -12.23
CA LYS A 41 12.48 -9.53 -11.88
C LYS A 41 11.36 -8.59 -11.42
N LEU A 42 11.76 -7.52 -10.77
CA LEU A 42 10.98 -6.34 -10.42
C LEU A 42 11.53 -5.14 -11.19
N CYS A 43 10.67 -4.16 -11.48
CA CYS A 43 11.08 -2.86 -11.96
C CYS A 43 10.80 -1.82 -10.87
N CYS A 44 11.84 -1.33 -10.21
CA CYS A 44 11.74 -0.35 -9.12
C CYS A 44 12.38 0.97 -9.58
N ALA A 45 11.57 2.01 -9.76
CA ALA A 45 12.03 3.32 -10.25
C ALA A 45 12.94 3.25 -11.51
N GLY A 46 12.59 2.36 -12.46
CA GLY A 46 13.35 2.15 -13.70
C GLY A 46 14.55 1.21 -13.58
N ALA A 47 14.89 0.75 -12.37
CA ALA A 47 15.91 -0.26 -12.15
C ALA A 47 15.33 -1.67 -12.18
N LEU A 48 15.95 -2.57 -12.95
CA LEU A 48 15.62 -3.99 -12.95
C LEU A 48 16.32 -4.70 -11.80
N ILE A 49 15.53 -5.34 -10.94
CA ILE A 49 16.02 -6.04 -9.75
C ILE A 49 15.60 -7.50 -9.83
N THR A 50 16.53 -8.42 -9.57
CA THR A 50 16.20 -9.85 -9.52
C THR A 50 15.29 -10.14 -8.34
N ARG A 51 14.21 -10.89 -8.58
CA ARG A 51 13.38 -11.39 -7.48
C ARG A 51 14.18 -12.40 -6.67
N ASN A 52 14.28 -12.13 -5.38
CA ASN A 52 14.50 -13.15 -4.38
C ASN A 52 13.11 -13.44 -3.78
N GLY A 53 12.77 -14.69 -3.46
CA GLY A 53 11.44 -15.06 -2.95
C GLY A 53 10.97 -14.19 -1.77
N ALA A 54 11.92 -13.65 -0.99
CA ALA A 54 11.68 -12.68 0.08
C ALA A 54 11.53 -11.22 -0.41
N LEU A 55 12.26 -10.79 -1.44
CA LEU A 55 12.30 -9.40 -1.94
C LEU A 55 11.24 -9.18 -3.03
N ASN A 56 10.00 -8.96 -2.61
CA ASN A 56 8.83 -8.85 -3.48
C ASN A 56 8.24 -7.43 -3.63
N GLY A 57 8.78 -6.43 -2.92
CA GLY A 57 8.36 -5.03 -3.01
C GLY A 57 9.44 -4.10 -3.55
N CYS A 58 9.05 -2.88 -3.90
CA CYS A 58 9.96 -1.80 -4.27
C CYS A 58 9.90 -0.67 -3.24
N CYS A 59 11.05 -0.06 -2.96
CA CYS A 59 11.13 1.23 -2.31
C CYS A 59 12.19 2.09 -3.01
N GLY A 60 11.74 3.12 -3.74
CA GLY A 60 12.61 3.83 -4.67
C GLY A 60 13.19 2.88 -5.73
N ALA A 61 14.50 2.91 -5.90
CA ALA A 61 15.24 2.03 -6.82
C ALA A 61 15.72 0.72 -6.17
N GLN A 62 15.26 0.40 -4.96
CA GLN A 62 15.65 -0.82 -4.22
C GLN A 62 14.48 -1.79 -4.11
N SER A 63 14.78 -3.08 -4.04
CA SER A 63 13.79 -4.09 -3.66
C SER A 63 13.81 -4.28 -2.14
N ILE A 64 12.64 -4.54 -1.58
CA ILE A 64 12.46 -4.77 -0.16
C ILE A 64 11.69 -6.07 0.08
N ASP A 65 11.95 -6.69 1.22
CA ASP A 65 11.10 -7.73 1.76
C ASP A 65 9.92 -7.05 2.46
N THR A 66 8.73 -7.14 1.85
CA THR A 66 7.53 -6.47 2.36
C THR A 66 7.04 -7.04 3.70
N SER A 67 7.53 -8.21 4.11
CA SER A 67 7.28 -8.77 5.44
C SER A 67 8.11 -8.11 6.54
N LEU A 68 9.28 -7.55 6.19
CA LEU A 68 10.24 -6.99 7.16
C LEU A 68 10.39 -5.47 7.06
N ALA A 69 10.10 -4.89 5.89
CA ALA A 69 10.28 -3.48 5.62
C ALA A 69 9.06 -2.85 4.95
N ASP A 70 8.85 -1.57 5.25
CA ASP A 70 7.96 -0.68 4.52
C ASP A 70 8.78 0.37 3.77
N CYS A 71 8.12 1.17 2.93
CA CYS A 71 8.76 2.28 2.22
C CYS A 71 8.30 3.63 2.77
N CYS A 72 9.25 4.53 3.04
CA CYS A 72 8.95 5.89 3.47
C CYS A 72 9.75 6.88 2.65
N ASN A 73 9.06 7.66 1.81
CA ASN A 73 9.67 8.66 0.92
C ASN A 73 10.84 8.10 0.07
N GLY A 74 10.65 6.90 -0.47
CA GLY A 74 11.66 6.23 -1.30
C GLY A 74 12.81 5.56 -0.53
N ALA A 75 12.83 5.65 0.80
CA ALA A 75 13.79 4.95 1.66
C ALA A 75 13.13 3.78 2.42
N PRO A 76 13.75 2.58 2.44
CA PRO A 76 13.26 1.46 3.24
C PRO A 76 13.28 1.77 4.74
N ILE A 77 12.25 1.34 5.46
CA ILE A 77 12.17 1.43 6.92
C ILE A 77 11.84 0.05 7.50
N THR A 78 12.39 -0.28 8.66
CA THR A 78 12.06 -1.56 9.34
C THR A 78 10.63 -1.53 9.85
N ARG A 79 9.77 -2.43 9.33
CA ARG A 79 8.31 -2.46 9.55
C ARG A 79 7.92 -2.45 11.03
N ASN A 80 8.63 -3.24 11.84
CA ASN A 80 8.34 -3.38 13.28
C ASN A 80 8.96 -2.29 14.15
N MET A 81 9.80 -1.41 13.60
CA MET A 81 10.45 -0.33 14.34
C MET A 81 9.96 1.06 13.96
N HIS A 82 9.33 1.20 12.79
CA HIS A 82 8.90 2.49 12.28
C HIS A 82 7.49 2.44 11.67
N VAL A 83 6.85 3.61 11.65
CA VAL A 83 5.65 3.92 10.86
C VAL A 83 5.99 5.12 9.99
N CYS A 84 5.60 5.13 8.72
CA CYS A 84 5.77 6.31 7.87
C CYS A 84 4.56 7.24 8.01
N CYS A 85 4.81 8.50 8.37
CA CYS A 85 3.79 9.54 8.46
C CYS A 85 4.28 10.84 7.84
N GLY A 86 3.44 11.47 7.00
CA GLY A 86 3.81 12.71 6.34
C GLY A 86 5.19 12.64 5.64
N ALA A 87 5.49 11.51 4.99
CA ALA A 87 6.79 11.23 4.36
C ALA A 87 8.00 11.14 5.31
N LYS A 88 7.79 10.99 6.62
CA LYS A 88 8.85 10.84 7.64
C LYS A 88 8.70 9.53 8.40
N PRO A 89 9.81 8.80 8.65
CA PRO A 89 9.80 7.66 9.56
C PRO A 89 9.63 8.15 11.00
N ILE A 90 8.66 7.59 11.70
CA ILE A 90 8.42 7.82 13.13
C ILE A 90 8.66 6.51 13.87
N PRO A 91 9.39 6.49 15.00
CA PRO A 91 9.58 5.28 15.81
C PRO A 91 8.24 4.68 16.24
N ARG A 92 8.09 3.38 15.99
CA ARG A 92 6.93 2.58 16.38
C ARG A 92 7.05 2.24 17.86
N LYS A 93 6.04 2.59 18.65
CA LYS A 93 5.94 2.22 20.08
C LYS A 93 5.30 0.84 20.23
N THR A 94 4.26 0.57 19.46
CA THR A 94 3.51 -0.70 19.51
C THR A 94 3.16 -1.19 18.10
N ILE A 95 2.77 -2.47 17.99
CA ILE A 95 2.23 -3.01 16.73
C ILE A 95 0.92 -2.32 16.30
N TYR A 96 0.25 -1.63 17.23
CA TYR A 96 -0.99 -0.90 16.98
C TYR A 96 -0.78 0.51 16.44
N ASP A 97 0.47 0.98 16.38
CA ASP A 97 0.75 2.30 15.83
C ASP A 97 0.53 2.29 14.31
N VAL A 98 -0.35 3.17 13.86
CA VAL A 98 -0.62 3.47 12.44
C VAL A 98 -0.54 4.97 12.21
N CYS A 99 -0.52 5.39 10.94
CA CYS A 99 -0.47 6.79 10.60
C CYS A 99 -1.85 7.43 10.46
N CYS A 100 -1.99 8.67 10.93
CA CYS A 100 -3.05 9.58 10.57
C CYS A 100 -2.46 10.94 10.16
N GLY A 101 -2.39 11.18 8.84
CA GLY A 101 -1.74 12.38 8.29
C GLY A 101 -0.24 12.41 8.60
N THR A 102 0.17 13.30 9.51
CA THR A 102 1.57 13.49 9.92
C THR A 102 1.89 12.94 11.31
N VAL A 103 0.91 12.37 12.00
CA VAL A 103 1.06 11.86 13.36
C VAL A 103 0.75 10.37 13.44
N THR A 104 1.33 9.68 14.42
CA THR A 104 0.98 8.30 14.73
C THR A 104 -0.17 8.23 15.73
N MET A 105 -0.98 7.18 15.63
CA MET A 105 -2.05 6.87 16.56
C MET A 105 -2.12 5.36 16.81
N ASP A 106 -2.67 4.98 17.97
CA ASP A 106 -3.03 3.59 18.28
C ASP A 106 -4.38 3.25 17.62
N PHE A 107 -4.38 2.35 16.62
CA PHE A 107 -5.59 2.00 15.87
C PHE A 107 -6.64 1.26 16.71
N THR A 108 -6.25 0.68 17.85
CA THR A 108 -7.19 0.01 18.76
C THR A 108 -8.02 1.02 19.56
N LYS A 109 -7.51 2.25 19.73
CA LYS A 109 -8.17 3.30 20.54
C LYS A 109 -8.74 4.43 19.70
N SER A 110 -8.29 4.57 18.46
CA SER A 110 -8.58 5.75 17.65
C SER A 110 -8.82 5.38 16.19
N VAL A 111 -9.58 6.22 15.49
CA VAL A 111 -9.79 6.17 14.04
C VAL A 111 -9.30 7.46 13.41
N CYS A 112 -8.82 7.39 12.16
CA CYS A 112 -8.37 8.57 11.43
C CYS A 112 -9.49 9.06 10.52
N CYS A 113 -10.13 10.17 10.89
CA CYS A 113 -11.21 10.77 10.11
C CYS A 113 -10.70 12.03 9.41
N GLN A 114 -10.64 11.99 8.08
CA GLN A 114 -10.19 13.14 7.27
C GLN A 114 -8.81 13.70 7.69
N GLY A 115 -7.88 12.82 8.07
CA GLY A 115 -6.54 13.21 8.53
C GLY A 115 -6.47 13.68 9.98
N VAL A 116 -7.58 13.65 10.72
CA VAL A 116 -7.65 13.99 12.15
C VAL A 116 -7.87 12.73 12.96
N VAL A 117 -7.07 12.56 14.02
CA VAL A 117 -7.24 11.47 14.99
C VAL A 117 -8.50 11.71 15.81
N LYS A 118 -9.39 10.72 15.86
CA LYS A 118 -10.56 10.69 16.74
C LYS A 118 -10.43 9.51 17.69
N HIS A 119 -10.39 9.76 18.99
CA HIS A 119 -10.44 8.68 19.97
C HIS A 119 -11.85 8.09 19.99
N ILE A 120 -11.94 6.76 20.01
CA ILE A 120 -13.21 6.04 19.96
C ILE A 120 -13.98 6.30 21.26
N GLU A 121 -13.28 6.28 22.40
CA GLU A 121 -13.86 6.49 23.73
C GLU A 121 -14.54 7.86 23.92
N ASP A 122 -14.10 8.89 23.18
CA ASP A 122 -14.73 10.22 23.20
C ASP A 122 -16.18 10.19 22.68
N THR A 123 -16.49 9.25 21.79
CA THR A 123 -17.83 9.08 21.19
C THR A 123 -18.57 7.88 21.77
N PHE A 124 -17.85 6.81 22.08
CA PHE A 124 -18.39 5.55 22.57
C PHE A 124 -17.63 5.13 23.84
N PRO A 125 -18.12 5.46 25.05
CA PRO A 125 -17.43 5.13 26.29
C PRO A 125 -17.09 3.63 26.39
N GLY A 126 -15.80 3.32 26.59
CA GLY A 126 -15.28 1.94 26.60
C GLY A 126 -15.12 1.27 25.23
N GLY A 127 -15.51 1.96 24.16
CA GLY A 127 -15.39 1.50 22.78
C GLY A 127 -13.93 1.44 22.31
N ASN A 128 -13.60 0.38 21.58
CA ASN A 128 -12.27 0.15 21.02
C ASN A 128 -12.34 -0.73 19.77
N ASN A 129 -11.24 -0.75 19.02
CA ASN A 129 -11.00 -1.52 17.81
C ASN A 129 -10.09 -2.73 18.06
N ASN A 130 -10.18 -3.34 19.25
CA ASN A 130 -9.49 -4.61 19.51
C ASN A 130 -10.01 -5.72 18.60
N ILE A 131 -11.31 -5.66 18.28
CA ILE A 131 -11.88 -6.37 17.13
C ILE A 131 -11.68 -5.45 15.92
N PRO A 132 -10.93 -5.88 14.89
CA PRO A 132 -10.64 -5.03 13.74
C PRO A 132 -11.91 -4.50 13.09
N HIS A 133 -11.91 -3.20 12.80
CA HIS A 133 -13.01 -2.49 12.13
C HIS A 133 -14.32 -2.41 12.91
N SER A 134 -14.35 -2.54 14.24
CA SER A 134 -15.56 -2.28 15.05
C SER A 134 -16.07 -0.85 14.92
N PHE A 135 -15.18 0.13 14.82
CA PHE A 135 -15.47 1.54 14.66
C PHE A 135 -14.78 2.09 13.42
N ALA A 136 -15.48 2.95 12.68
CA ALA A 136 -15.00 3.60 11.46
C ALA A 136 -15.47 5.06 11.39
N CYS A 137 -15.01 5.79 10.37
CA CYS A 137 -15.40 7.17 10.14
C CYS A 137 -16.49 7.28 9.07
N CYS A 138 -17.48 8.13 9.32
CA CYS A 138 -18.40 8.66 8.31
C CYS A 138 -18.23 10.18 8.27
N GLY A 139 -17.51 10.67 7.27
CA GLY A 139 -16.97 12.04 7.32
C GLY A 139 -16.03 12.20 8.50
N SER A 140 -16.31 13.16 9.38
CA SER A 140 -15.55 13.42 10.62
C SER A 140 -16.07 12.67 11.85
N SER A 141 -17.20 11.96 11.72
CA SER A 141 -17.91 11.33 12.83
C SER A 141 -17.53 9.85 12.95
N VAL A 142 -17.31 9.38 14.17
CA VAL A 142 -17.05 7.96 14.47
C VAL A 142 -18.37 7.21 14.56
N PHE A 143 -18.46 6.01 13.98
CA PHE A 143 -19.63 5.15 14.10
C PHE A 143 -19.22 3.68 14.28
N GLU A 144 -20.10 2.90 14.93
CA GLU A 144 -19.93 1.46 15.08
C GLU A 144 -20.41 0.72 13.81
N THR A 145 -19.52 -0.08 13.22
CA THR A 145 -19.75 -0.71 11.90
C THR A 145 -20.73 -1.89 11.94
N TYR A 146 -20.91 -2.50 13.11
CA TYR A 146 -21.82 -3.62 13.31
C TYR A 146 -23.28 -3.17 13.36
N SER A 147 -23.56 -2.01 13.95
CA SER A 147 -24.91 -1.47 14.11
C SER A 147 -25.27 -0.45 13.03
N HIS A 148 -24.28 0.19 12.40
CA HIS A 148 -24.51 1.26 11.43
C HIS A 148 -23.67 1.10 10.16
N PHE A 149 -24.03 1.86 9.13
CA PHE A 149 -23.25 2.04 7.91
C PHE A 149 -23.21 3.52 7.52
N CYS A 150 -22.18 3.90 6.77
CA CYS A 150 -22.03 5.25 6.24
C CYS A 150 -22.53 5.31 4.80
N TYR A 151 -23.35 6.30 4.48
CA TYR A 151 -23.81 6.55 3.11
C TYR A 151 -23.88 8.06 2.85
N TYR A 152 -23.16 8.55 1.85
CA TYR A 152 -23.01 9.98 1.54
C TYR A 152 -22.66 10.86 2.76
N GLY A 153 -21.79 10.38 3.64
CA GLY A 153 -21.37 11.14 4.83
C GLY A 153 -22.38 11.16 5.99
N HIS A 154 -23.49 10.43 5.86
CA HIS A 154 -24.49 10.25 6.91
C HIS A 154 -24.45 8.82 7.46
N ILE A 155 -24.68 8.69 8.76
CA ILE A 155 -24.67 7.42 9.49
C ILE A 155 -26.10 6.89 9.56
N TYR A 156 -26.32 5.65 9.13
CA TYR A 156 -27.63 4.99 9.12
C TYR A 156 -27.58 3.67 9.90
N PRO A 157 -28.63 3.31 10.65
CA PRO A 157 -28.70 2.03 11.34
C PRO A 157 -28.87 0.89 10.32
N ARG A 158 -28.23 -0.24 10.59
CA ARG A 158 -28.51 -1.51 9.90
C ARG A 158 -29.85 -2.04 10.40
N ARG A 159 -30.74 -2.41 9.48
CA ARG A 159 -31.97 -3.11 9.85
C ARG A 159 -31.65 -4.58 10.11
N SER A 160 -32.01 -5.07 11.29
CA SER A 160 -32.14 -6.50 11.56
C SER A 160 -33.33 -7.02 10.77
N TRP A 161 -33.15 -8.06 9.97
CA TRP A 161 -34.25 -8.82 9.37
C TRP A 161 -34.75 -9.88 10.34
#